data_AF-A0A959Y3Z2-F1
#
_entry.id   AF-A0A959Y3Z2-F1
#
_cell.length_a   1.000
_cell.length_b   1.000
_cell.length_c   1.000
_cell.angle_alpha   90.00
_cell.angle_beta   90.00
_cell.angle_gamma   90.00
#
_symmetry.space_group_name_H-M   'P 1'
#
loop_
_entity.id
_entity.type
_entity.pdbx_description
1 polymer ?
#
loop_
_entity_poly.entity_id
_entity_poly.type
_entity_poly.pdbx_seq_one_letter_code
_entity_poly.pdbx_strand_id
1 'polypeptide(L)'
;QELELSAVHATEKYTYVRYRQRHAGTELLFAQYMVKLDQQGRVVSFGSDLYADVQVGMTPAIGAGDAASVARAGLTQVIDTEVDPELR
;
A
#
# COMPACT_ATOMS: atom_id res chain seq x y z
N GLN A 1 -11.61 7.98 -0.57
CA GLN A 1 -10.86 6.77 -0.96
C GLN A 1 -10.31 7.02 -2.34
N GLU A 2 -9.03 6.74 -2.52
CA GLU A 2 -8.28 7.08 -3.73
C GLU A 2 -7.49 5.86 -4.21
N LEU A 3 -7.32 5.73 -5.52
CA LEU A 3 -6.40 4.77 -6.12
C LEU A 3 -5.29 5.55 -6.81
N GLU A 4 -4.05 5.22 -6.45
CA GLU A 4 -2.86 5.83 -7.04
C GLU A 4 -2.13 4.79 -7.88
N LEU A 5 -1.75 5.16 -9.11
CA LEU A 5 -0.97 4.29 -9.99
C LEU A 5 0.40 4.02 -9.37
N SER A 6 0.70 2.75 -9.09
CA SER A 6 1.95 2.36 -8.45
C SER A 6 2.96 1.74 -9.42
N ALA A 7 2.49 0.99 -10.42
CA ALA A 7 3.37 0.41 -11.42
C ALA A 7 2.64 0.08 -12.71
N VAL A 8 3.36 0.16 -13.83
CA VAL A 8 2.96 -0.40 -15.11
C VAL A 8 4.04 -1.35 -15.58
N HIS A 9 3.68 -2.58 -15.90
CA HIS A 9 4.59 -3.58 -16.41
C HIS A 9 4.04 -4.19 -17.69
N ALA A 10 4.75 -4.01 -18.81
CA ALA A 10 4.37 -4.57 -20.09
C ALA A 10 5.20 -5.83 -20.39
N THR A 11 4.52 -6.81 -20.96
CA THR A 11 5.09 -8.03 -21.54
C THR A 11 4.71 -8.10 -23.01
N GLU A 12 5.25 -9.05 -23.76
CA GLU A 12 4.88 -9.24 -25.17
C GLU A 12 3.37 -9.43 -25.37
N LYS A 13 2.67 -10.05 -24.42
CA LYS A 13 1.23 -10.39 -24.57
C LYS A 13 0.29 -9.49 -23.79
N TYR A 14 0.74 -8.91 -22.67
CA TYR A 14 -0.13 -8.25 -21.71
C TYR A 14 0.53 -7.03 -21.07
N THR A 15 -0.31 -6.07 -20.66
CA THR A 15 0.07 -4.96 -19.79
C THR A 15 -0.56 -5.15 -18.43
N TYR A 16 0.24 -5.06 -17.37
CA TYR A 16 -0.20 -5.13 -15.98
C TYR A 16 -0.12 -3.75 -15.36
N VAL A 17 -1.25 -3.24 -14.88
CA VAL A 17 -1.36 -1.93 -14.24
C VAL A 17 -1.69 -2.17 -12.77
N ARG A 18 -0.86 -1.67 -11.87
CA ARG A 18 -1.02 -1.79 -10.43
C ARG A 18 -1.36 -0.44 -9.82
N TYR A 19 -2.24 -0.47 -8.84
CA TYR A 19 -2.64 0.68 -8.03
C TYR A 19 -2.49 0.35 -6.55
N ARG A 20 -2.18 1.36 -5.75
CA ARG A 20 -2.26 1.31 -4.28
C ARG A 20 -3.46 2.12 -3.83
N GLN A 21 -4.08 1.71 -2.73
CA GLN A 21 -5.18 2.45 -2.14
C GLN A 21 -4.67 3.51 -1.17
N ARG A 22 -5.27 4.70 -1.19
CA ARG A 22 -5.08 5.75 -0.18
C ARG A 22 -6.39 6.14 0.50
N HIS A 23 -6.29 6.58 1.75
CA HIS A 23 -7.39 7.17 2.51
C HIS A 23 -6.89 8.39 3.28
N ALA A 24 -7.54 9.53 3.06
CA ALA A 24 -7.17 10.82 3.65
C ALA A 24 -5.68 11.19 3.44
N GLY A 25 -5.12 10.84 2.27
CA GLY A 25 -3.73 11.12 1.94
C GLY A 25 -2.71 10.12 2.49
N THR A 26 -3.12 9.07 3.20
CA THR A 26 -2.25 8.00 3.72
C THR A 26 -2.42 6.71 2.91
N GLU A 27 -1.31 6.03 2.61
CA GLU A 27 -1.36 4.71 1.97
C GLU A 27 -2.01 3.67 2.89
N LEU A 28 -2.96 2.90 2.38
CA LEU A 28 -3.41 1.69 3.06
C LEU A 28 -2.46 0.56 2.73
N LEU A 29 -1.77 0.08 3.76
CA LEU A 29 -0.87 -1.06 3.64
C LEU A 29 -1.62 -2.28 3.09
N PHE A 30 -0.94 -2.97 2.17
CA PHE A 30 -1.42 -4.19 1.50
C PHE A 30 -2.65 -4.03 0.63
N ALA A 31 -3.22 -2.83 0.52
CA ALA A 31 -4.38 -2.57 -0.32
C ALA A 31 -3.95 -2.31 -1.77
N GLN A 32 -4.00 -3.37 -2.58
CA GLN A 32 -3.55 -3.33 -3.97
C GLN A 32 -4.67 -3.66 -4.94
N TYR A 33 -4.64 -3.01 -6.10
CA TYR A 33 -5.49 -3.33 -7.22
C TYR A 33 -4.63 -3.57 -8.46
N MET A 34 -4.93 -4.62 -9.22
CA MET A 34 -4.19 -4.97 -10.43
C MET A 34 -5.15 -5.22 -11.57
N VAL A 35 -4.86 -4.62 -12.72
CA VAL A 35 -5.58 -4.83 -13.97
C VAL A 35 -4.62 -5.38 -15.01
N LYS A 36 -5.02 -6.48 -15.65
CA LYS A 36 -4.33 -7.06 -16.79
C LYS A 36 -5.07 -6.69 -18.07
N LEU A 37 -4.35 -6.07 -18.99
CA LEU A 37 -4.84 -5.62 -20.28
C LEU A 37 -4.23 -6.45 -21.41
N ASP A 38 -4.99 -6.67 -22.49
CA ASP A 38 -4.45 -7.18 -23.75
C ASP A 38 -3.75 -6.07 -24.56
N GLN A 39 -3.22 -6.43 -25.73
CA GLN A 39 -2.54 -5.48 -26.62
C GLN A 39 -3.42 -4.35 -27.17
N GLN A 40 -4.75 -4.50 -27.08
CA GLN A 40 -5.72 -3.49 -27.51
C GLN A 40 -6.18 -2.62 -26.33
N GLY A 41 -5.59 -2.80 -25.14
CA GLY A 41 -5.95 -2.08 -23.93
C GLY A 41 -7.25 -2.56 -23.29
N ARG A 42 -7.79 -3.72 -23.72
CA ARG A 42 -9.02 -4.27 -23.16
C ARG A 42 -8.70 -5.06 -21.89
N VAL A 43 -9.56 -4.96 -20.89
CA VAL A 43 -9.41 -5.69 -19.62
C VAL A 43 -9.61 -7.18 -19.85
N VAL A 44 -8.59 -7.96 -19.51
CA VAL A 44 -8.62 -9.44 -19.55
C VAL A 44 -8.95 -10.02 -18.19
N SER A 45 -8.35 -9.46 -17.13
CA SER A 45 -8.58 -9.89 -15.75
C SER A 45 -8.21 -8.77 -14.78
N PHE A 46 -8.74 -8.82 -13.57
CA PHE A 46 -8.33 -7.94 -12.48
C PHE A 46 -8.28 -8.71 -11.16
N GLY A 47 -7.48 -8.21 -10.22
CA GLY A 47 -7.41 -8.68 -8.84
C GLY A 47 -7.46 -7.48 -7.90
N SER A 48 -8.12 -7.62 -6.76
CA SER A 48 -8.39 -6.51 -5.85
C SER A 48 -8.33 -6.99 -4.41
N ASP A 49 -7.41 -6.41 -3.65
CA ASP A 49 -7.30 -6.52 -2.19
C ASP A 49 -7.62 -5.17 -1.55
N LEU A 50 -8.65 -4.48 -2.07
CA LEU A 50 -9.06 -3.17 -1.61
C LEU A 50 -10.02 -3.24 -0.41
N TYR A 51 -9.89 -2.29 0.51
CA TYR A 51 -10.81 -2.14 1.63
C TYR A 51 -11.95 -1.20 1.26
N ALA A 52 -13.19 -1.72 1.27
CA ALA A 52 -14.39 -0.91 1.15
C ALA A 52 -14.69 -0.22 2.49
N ASP A 53 -15.22 1.00 2.42
CA ASP A 53 -15.72 1.76 3.58
C ASP A 53 -14.74 1.81 4.77
N VAL A 54 -13.53 2.32 4.51
CA VAL A 54 -12.48 2.44 5.53
C VAL A 54 -12.92 3.46 6.59
N GLN A 55 -13.33 2.96 7.76
CA GLN A 55 -13.73 3.74 8.94
C GLN A 55 -12.64 3.71 10.04
N VAL A 56 -11.38 3.92 9.64
CA VAL A 56 -10.24 3.92 10.57
C VAL A 56 -9.93 5.35 10.99
N GLY A 57 -9.77 5.58 12.29
CA GLY A 57 -9.37 6.89 12.80
C GLY A 57 -7.94 7.22 12.35
N MET A 58 -7.76 8.40 11.77
CA MET A 58 -6.46 8.89 11.27
C MET A 58 -5.57 9.48 12.37
N THR A 59 -5.98 9.41 13.63
CA THR A 59 -5.18 9.87 14.76
C THR A 59 -4.40 8.68 15.33
N PRO A 60 -3.06 8.71 15.31
CA PRO A 60 -2.25 7.65 15.91
C PRO A 60 -2.58 7.48 17.39
N ALA A 61 -2.73 6.23 17.81
CA ALA A 61 -2.91 5.90 19.22
C ALA A 61 -1.63 6.05 20.05
N ILE A 62 -0.46 6.00 19.38
CA ILE A 62 0.88 6.13 19.99
C ILE A 62 1.74 7.07 19.17
N GLY A 63 2.71 7.71 19.81
CA GLY A 63 3.67 8.57 19.12
C GLY A 63 4.69 7.76 18.31
N ALA A 64 5.31 8.40 17.31
CA ALA A 64 6.34 7.79 16.47
C ALA A 64 7.52 7.18 17.27
N GLY A 65 7.96 7.85 18.35
CA GLY A 65 9.02 7.33 19.22
C GLY A 65 8.63 6.05 19.96
N ASP A 66 7.39 5.99 20.46
CA ASP A 66 6.85 4.80 21.11
C ASP A 66 6.67 3.67 20.11
N ALA A 67 6.20 3.96 18.90
CA ALA A 67 6.08 2.98 17.83
C ALA A 67 7.44 2.34 17.50
N ALA A 68 8.49 3.15 17.34
CA ALA A 68 9.85 2.65 17.13
C ALA A 68 10.36 1.82 18.32
N SER A 69 10.12 2.28 19.57
CA SER A 69 10.54 1.53 20.76
C SER A 69 9.83 0.19 20.89
N VAL A 70 8.52 0.14 20.60
CA VAL A 70 7.71 -1.09 20.62
C VAL A 70 8.14 -2.03 19.51
N ALA A 71 8.40 -1.51 18.30
CA ALA A 71 8.85 -2.33 17.17
C ALA A 71 10.20 -3.04 17.45
N ARG A 72 11.05 -2.45 18.29
CA ARG A 72 12.34 -3.03 18.69
C ARG A 72 12.22 -4.03 19.84
N ALA A 73 11.12 -4.03 20.58
CA ALA A 73 10.97 -4.83 21.79
C ALA A 73 11.02 -6.33 21.45
N GLY A 74 11.91 -7.06 22.12
CA GLY A 74 12.08 -8.51 21.92
C GLY A 74 12.95 -8.90 20.71
N LEU A 75 13.42 -7.95 19.91
CA LEU A 75 14.40 -8.19 18.85
C LEU A 75 15.81 -8.00 19.39
N THR A 76 16.70 -8.98 19.15
CA THR A 76 18.13 -8.84 19.42
C THR A 76 18.85 -8.34 18.17
N GLN A 77 19.94 -7.57 18.35
CA GLN A 77 20.78 -7.06 17.26
C GLN A 77 20.08 -6.12 16.24
N VAL A 78 19.15 -5.27 16.70
CA VAL A 78 18.61 -4.20 15.84
C VAL A 78 19.71 -3.19 15.51
N ILE A 79 20.09 -3.14 14.22
CA ILE A 79 21.12 -2.23 13.70
C ILE A 79 20.56 -0.81 13.52
N ASP A 80 19.31 -0.69 13.05
CA ASP A 80 18.67 0.60 12.80
C ASP A 80 17.14 0.51 12.93
N THR A 81 16.46 1.64 13.05
CA THR A 81 15.00 1.75 13.07
C THR A 81 14.57 3.05 12.43
N GLU A 82 13.69 2.96 11.44
CA GLU A 82 13.11 4.11 10.75
C GLU A 82 11.60 4.12 10.93
N VAL A 83 11.04 5.32 11.15
CA VAL A 83 9.59 5.54 11.16
C VAL A 83 9.19 6.04 9.80
N ASP A 84 8.32 5.30 9.12
CA ASP A 84 7.76 5.70 7.83
C ASP A 84 6.98 7.02 7.99
N PRO A 85 7.40 8.11 7.32
CA PRO A 85 6.73 9.40 7.42
C PRO A 85 5.34 9.40 6.79
N GLU A 86 5.02 8.45 5.91
CA GLU A 86 3.72 8.35 5.24
C GLU A 86 2.65 7.67 6.12
N LEU A 87 3.05 6.97 7.18
CA LEU A 87 2.15 6.25 8.10
C LEU A 87 1.93 6.99 9.43
N ARG A 88 2.14 8.31 9.43
CA ARG A 88 2.03 9.18 10.61
C ARG A 88 0.63 9.66 10.92
#